data_AF-M3CIA2-F1
#
_entry.id   AF-M3CIA2-F1
#
_cell.length_a   1.000
_cell.length_b   1.000
_cell.length_c   1.000
_cell.angle_alpha   90.00
_cell.angle_beta   90.00
_cell.angle_gamma   90.00
#
_symmetry.space_group_name_H-M   'P 1'
#
loop_
_entity.id
_entity.type
_entity.pdbx_description
1 polymer ?
#
loop_
_entity_poly.entity_id
_entity_poly.type
_entity_poly.pdbx_seq_one_letter_code
_entity_poly.pdbx_strand_id
1 'polypeptide(L)'
;MVAGGKFILLTVDDGSGANMEVKLERPVAHRAPSGAVYSTKTTLDHVEAIIEMGLPAVYIRGKRVEIGSVVIAEGKVEKYNTSRQLIAQRFNFVKDTHDEAVYWSKVAEWKRKVLNKPWTLDTETKRAIDMKLKEEERVREKNARRKKKRSAKVEEMRRLHDEKVEQKRKERTEYYDQGALAGTNVLKMPWDN
;
A
#
# COMPACT_ATOMS: atom_id res chain seq x y z
N MET A 1 7.97 32.99 8.71
CA MET A 1 8.73 31.73 8.59
C MET A 1 7.98 30.84 7.60
N VAL A 2 8.33 30.91 6.31
CA VAL A 2 7.51 30.34 5.23
C VAL A 2 7.86 28.88 4.98
N ALA A 3 6.81 28.06 4.96
CA ALA A 3 6.66 26.76 4.31
C ALA A 3 7.63 25.63 4.67
N GLY A 4 7.49 25.09 5.88
CA GLY A 4 7.74 23.67 6.11
C GLY A 4 6.73 22.84 5.31
N GLY A 5 6.96 22.67 4.01
CA GLY A 5 6.11 21.84 3.15
C GLY A 5 6.43 20.35 3.32
N LYS A 6 5.44 19.50 3.02
CA LYS A 6 5.62 18.04 2.96
C LYS A 6 6.64 17.61 1.91
N PHE A 7 6.79 18.40 0.86
CA PHE A 7 7.57 18.04 -0.31
C PHE A 7 8.63 19.10 -0.60
N ILE A 8 9.82 18.63 -0.97
CA ILE A 8 10.82 19.43 -1.65
C ILE A 8 10.88 18.95 -3.09
N LEU A 9 10.88 19.90 -4.02
CA LEU A 9 10.95 19.64 -5.45
C LEU A 9 12.31 20.11 -5.97
N LEU A 10 12.97 19.23 -6.71
CA LEU A 10 14.19 19.51 -7.43
C LEU A 10 13.91 19.33 -8.92
N THR A 11 14.43 20.21 -9.76
CA THR A 11 14.36 20.03 -11.21
C THR A 11 15.63 19.35 -11.68
N VAL A 12 15.49 18.21 -12.35
CA VAL A 12 16.61 17.50 -12.97
C VAL A 12 16.48 17.63 -14.48
N ASP A 13 17.58 18.05 -15.10
CA ASP A 13 17.76 18.11 -16.54
C ASP A 13 18.76 17.03 -16.93
N ASP A 14 18.35 16.14 -17.83
CA ASP A 14 19.16 15.04 -18.36
C ASP A 14 19.69 15.35 -19.77
N GLY A 15 19.50 16.57 -20.27
CA GLY A 15 19.94 17.01 -21.59
C GLY A 15 19.11 16.44 -22.75
N SER A 16 18.04 15.68 -22.47
CA SER A 16 17.15 15.13 -23.50
C SER A 16 16.19 16.17 -24.11
N GLY A 17 16.19 17.40 -23.58
CA GLY A 17 15.30 18.49 -23.98
C GLY A 17 14.01 18.56 -23.17
N ALA A 18 13.84 17.71 -22.15
CA ALA A 18 12.72 17.77 -21.23
C ALA A 18 13.18 17.57 -19.78
N ASN A 19 12.80 18.49 -18.91
CA ASN A 19 13.15 18.42 -17.50
C ASN A 19 12.12 17.58 -16.73
N MET A 20 12.55 16.96 -15.63
CA MET A 20 11.67 16.22 -14.74
C MET A 20 11.79 16.72 -13.30
N GLU A 21 10.65 16.89 -12.65
CA GLU A 21 10.59 17.28 -11.25
C GLU A 21 10.78 16.04 -10.36
N VAL A 22 11.81 16.05 -9.53
CA VAL A 22 12.09 15.04 -8.52
C VAL A 22 11.55 15.51 -7.18
N LYS A 23 10.66 14.70 -6.61
CA LYS A 23 9.95 14.96 -5.36
C LYS A 23 10.58 14.17 -4.23
N LEU A 24 11.04 14.90 -3.22
CA LEU A 24 11.51 14.38 -1.94
C LEU A 24 10.43 14.58 -0.89
N GLU A 25 10.01 13.50 -0.24
CA GLU A 25 8.96 13.55 0.78
C GLU A 25 9.57 13.68 2.18
N ARG A 26 9.00 14.58 2.97
CA ARG A 26 9.36 14.79 4.37
C ARG A 26 8.23 14.25 5.26
N PRO A 27 8.52 13.34 6.19
CA PRO A 27 7.54 12.89 7.16
C PRO A 27 7.19 14.02 8.14
N VAL A 28 5.99 13.95 8.70
CA VAL A 28 5.54 14.88 9.74
C VAL A 28 6.32 14.55 11.02
N ALA A 29 7.02 15.53 11.57
CA ALA A 29 7.74 15.38 12.85
C ALA A 29 6.76 15.50 14.02
N HIS A 30 5.94 16.55 14.02
CA HIS A 30 4.87 16.75 15.00
C HIS A 30 3.79 17.68 14.42
N ARG A 31 2.62 17.71 15.06
CA ARG A 31 1.54 18.62 14.69
C ARG A 31 1.45 19.74 15.70
N ALA A 32 1.65 20.97 15.25
CA ALA A 32 1.47 22.19 16.03
C ALA A 32 0.05 22.76 15.78
N PRO A 33 -0.45 23.66 16.64
CA PRO A 33 -1.74 24.34 16.42
C PRO A 33 -1.78 25.12 15.10
N SER A 34 -0.63 25.57 14.60
CA SER A 34 -0.48 26.29 13.32
C SER A 34 -0.33 25.38 12.10
N GLY A 35 -0.29 24.05 12.27
CA GLY A 35 -0.17 23.09 11.19
C GLY A 35 0.86 21.98 11.45
N ALA A 36 1.07 21.13 10.44
CA ALA A 36 2.07 20.08 10.50
C ALA A 36 3.49 20.67 10.38
N VAL A 37 4.37 20.30 11.31
CA VAL A 37 5.80 20.59 11.25
C VAL A 37 6.50 19.36 10.72
N TYR A 38 7.26 19.53 9.64
CA TYR A 38 7.92 18.42 8.94
C TYR A 38 9.36 18.23 9.39
N SER A 39 9.80 16.98 9.42
CA SER A 39 11.15 16.60 9.80
C SER A 39 12.18 17.15 8.81
N THR A 40 13.41 17.38 9.26
CA THR A 40 14.55 17.64 8.36
C THR A 40 14.97 16.40 7.60
N LYS A 41 14.74 15.21 8.15
CA LYS A 41 14.96 13.94 7.44
C LYS A 41 13.88 13.75 6.39
N THR A 42 14.26 13.23 5.23
CA THR A 42 13.30 12.82 4.20
C THR A 42 12.86 11.36 4.42
N THR A 43 12.05 10.80 3.52
CA THR A 43 11.80 9.35 3.47
C THR A 43 13.04 8.53 3.11
N LEU A 44 14.13 9.18 2.67
CA LEU A 44 15.41 8.56 2.40
C LEU A 44 16.38 8.87 3.55
N ASP A 45 16.90 7.83 4.20
CA ASP A 45 17.71 7.97 5.43
C ASP A 45 18.96 8.83 5.25
N HIS A 46 19.56 8.80 4.06
CA HIS A 46 20.79 9.52 3.73
C HIS A 46 20.56 10.88 3.07
N VAL A 47 19.30 11.32 2.96
CA VAL A 47 18.93 12.62 2.38
C VAL A 47 18.19 13.47 3.40
N GLU A 48 18.73 14.66 3.62
CA GLU A 48 18.18 15.65 4.53
C GLU A 48 17.74 16.88 3.74
N ALA A 49 16.64 17.49 4.16
CA ALA A 49 16.07 18.67 3.57
C ALA A 49 15.83 19.71 4.68
N ILE A 50 16.58 20.80 4.63
CA ILE A 50 16.56 21.89 5.61
C ILE A 50 16.12 23.16 4.89
N ILE A 51 15.52 24.11 5.61
CA ILE A 51 15.22 25.43 5.06
C ILE A 51 16.25 26.40 5.63
N GLU A 52 17.12 26.92 4.77
CA GLU A 52 18.17 27.88 5.10
C GLU A 52 17.83 29.22 4.46
N MET A 53 17.77 30.29 5.26
CA MET A 53 17.45 31.65 4.78
C MET A 53 16.14 31.72 3.96
N GLY A 54 15.18 30.85 4.26
CA GLY A 54 13.89 30.78 3.55
C GLY A 54 13.91 29.96 2.26
N LEU A 55 15.05 29.37 1.88
CA LEU A 55 15.19 28.51 0.70
C LEU A 55 15.42 27.04 1.12
N PRO A 56 14.87 26.07 0.36
CA PRO A 56 15.13 24.66 0.64
C PRO A 56 16.57 24.29 0.24
N ALA A 57 17.34 23.76 1.18
CA ALA A 57 18.65 23.16 0.98
C ALA A 57 18.54 21.64 1.17
N VAL A 58 19.07 20.88 0.21
CA VAL A 58 19.08 19.42 0.25
C VAL A 58 20.51 18.94 0.47
N TYR A 59 20.68 17.97 1.37
CA TYR A 59 21.95 17.36 1.70
C TYR A 59 21.88 15.85 1.45
N ILE A 60 22.86 15.31 0.73
CA ILE A 60 23.03 13.87 0.53
C ILE A 60 24.29 13.46 1.30
N ARG A 61 24.14 12.64 2.35
CA ARG A 61 25.26 12.20 3.22
C ARG A 61 26.12 13.36 3.73
N GLY A 62 25.46 14.46 4.14
CA GLY A 62 26.12 15.67 4.66
C GLY A 62 26.72 16.60 3.60
N LYS A 63 26.68 16.26 2.31
CA LYS A 63 27.10 17.15 1.23
C LYS A 63 25.89 17.87 0.63
N ARG A 64 25.99 19.19 0.49
CA ARG A 64 24.92 20.02 -0.09
C ARG A 64 24.77 19.75 -1.58
N VAL A 65 23.53 19.63 -2.03
CA VAL A 65 23.17 19.60 -3.45
C VAL A 65 23.07 21.04 -3.93
N GLU A 66 23.96 21.41 -4.83
CA GLU A 66 23.98 22.74 -5.47
C GLU A 66 23.47 22.66 -6.90
N ILE A 67 23.08 23.80 -7.45
CA ILE A 67 22.71 23.91 -8.87
C ILE A 67 23.93 23.52 -9.71
N GLY A 68 23.74 22.60 -10.66
CA GLY A 68 24.83 22.02 -11.46
C GLY A 68 25.41 20.73 -10.89
N SER A 69 24.96 20.28 -9.71
CA SER A 69 25.33 18.96 -9.20
C SER A 69 24.73 17.84 -10.06
N VAL A 70 25.53 16.82 -10.36
CA VAL A 70 25.08 15.63 -11.08
C VAL A 70 24.58 14.59 -10.08
N VAL A 71 23.32 14.20 -10.21
CA VAL A 71 22.63 13.28 -9.31
C VAL A 71 21.96 12.15 -10.07
N ILE A 72 21.83 11.00 -9.42
CA ILE A 72 21.00 9.89 -9.87
C ILE A 72 19.79 9.82 -8.95
N ALA A 73 18.62 10.01 -9.56
CA ALA A 73 17.33 9.82 -8.93
C ALA A 73 16.64 8.59 -9.51
N GLU A 74 16.31 7.62 -8.67
CA GLU A 74 15.49 6.47 -9.04
C GLU A 74 14.22 6.48 -8.19
N GLY A 75 13.10 6.04 -8.76
CA GLY A 75 11.87 5.97 -8.02
C GLY A 75 10.64 5.79 -8.90
N LYS A 76 9.50 6.19 -8.36
CA LYS A 76 8.21 6.00 -8.99
C LYS A 76 7.82 7.24 -9.79
N VAL A 77 7.48 7.05 -11.05
CA VAL A 77 6.90 8.12 -11.87
C VAL A 77 5.42 8.29 -11.51
N GLU A 78 5.02 9.50 -11.15
CA GLU A 78 3.65 9.93 -10.88
C GLU A 78 3.26 11.06 -11.83
N LYS A 79 1.96 11.21 -12.13
CA LYS A 79 1.45 12.31 -12.94
C LYS A 79 0.64 13.24 -12.05
N TYR A 80 1.00 14.51 -12.02
CA TYR A 80 0.28 15.54 -11.27
C TYR A 80 -0.04 16.72 -12.20
N ASN A 81 -1.33 17.07 -12.29
CA ASN A 81 -1.83 18.18 -13.10
C ASN A 81 -1.19 18.28 -14.51
N THR A 82 -1.14 17.14 -15.21
CA THR A 82 -0.56 16.99 -16.57
C THR A 82 0.97 16.79 -16.62
N SER A 83 1.72 17.27 -15.64
CA SER A 83 3.18 17.07 -15.56
C SER A 83 3.55 15.72 -14.95
N ARG A 84 4.67 15.15 -15.43
CA ARG A 84 5.25 13.92 -14.84
C ARG A 84 6.28 14.32 -13.78
N GLN A 85 6.17 13.69 -12.62
CA GLN A 85 7.05 13.88 -11.48
C GLN A 85 7.64 12.54 -11.06
N LEU A 86 8.84 12.54 -10.49
CA LEU A 86 9.50 11.36 -9.96
C LEU A 86 9.50 11.43 -8.44
N ILE A 87 8.79 10.52 -7.76
CA ILE A 87 8.92 10.34 -6.31
C ILE A 87 10.21 9.58 -6.05
N ALA A 88 11.20 10.23 -5.46
CA ALA A 88 12.50 9.63 -5.22
C ALA A 88 12.42 8.51 -4.17
N GLN A 89 12.88 7.32 -4.56
CA GLN A 89 13.13 6.18 -3.66
C GLN A 89 14.63 5.95 -3.46
N ARG A 90 15.44 6.49 -4.36
CA ARG A 90 16.89 6.54 -4.24
C ARG A 90 17.37 7.84 -4.85
N PHE A 91 18.29 8.50 -4.15
CA PHE A 91 18.84 9.78 -4.59
C PHE A 91 20.30 9.85 -4.16
N ASN A 92 21.24 9.92 -5.12
CA ASN A 92 22.68 9.92 -4.83
C ASN A 92 23.43 10.87 -5.77
N PHE A 93 24.60 11.34 -5.34
CA PHE A 93 25.52 12.00 -6.26
C PHE A 93 26.16 11.02 -7.23
N VAL A 94 26.40 11.48 -8.46
CA VAL A 94 27.36 10.87 -9.37
C VAL A 94 28.74 11.40 -8.98
N LYS A 95 29.74 10.51 -8.93
CA LYS A 95 31.09 10.90 -8.47
C LYS A 95 31.83 11.65 -9.56
N ASP A 96 31.88 11.07 -10.74
CA ASP A 96 32.73 11.51 -11.86
C ASP A 96 31.97 11.48 -13.19
N THR A 97 32.45 12.25 -14.16
CA THR A 97 31.94 12.24 -15.56
C THR A 97 32.04 10.86 -16.21
N HIS A 98 33.04 10.06 -15.82
CA HIS A 98 33.14 8.68 -16.28
C HIS A 98 31.95 7.83 -15.83
N ASP A 99 31.57 7.92 -14.55
CA ASP A 99 30.41 7.21 -14.01
C ASP A 99 29.15 7.62 -14.75
N GLU A 100 28.98 8.93 -15.00
CA GLU A 100 27.87 9.46 -15.78
C GLU A 100 27.79 8.83 -17.18
N ALA A 101 28.90 8.81 -17.92
CA ALA A 101 28.97 8.21 -19.26
C ALA A 101 28.65 6.71 -19.25
N VAL A 102 29.06 5.99 -18.20
CA VAL A 102 28.70 4.58 -18.00
C VAL A 102 27.20 4.42 -17.78
N TYR A 103 26.55 5.31 -17.00
CA TYR A 103 25.09 5.29 -16.84
C TYR A 103 24.38 5.53 -18.17
N TRP A 104 24.80 6.54 -18.94
CA TRP A 104 24.25 6.82 -20.26
C TRP A 104 24.37 5.61 -21.20
N SER A 105 25.53 4.95 -21.21
CA SER A 105 25.78 3.76 -22.01
C SER A 105 24.84 2.61 -21.64
N LYS A 106 24.64 2.36 -20.34
CA LYS A 106 23.70 1.34 -19.82
C LYS A 106 22.26 1.64 -20.21
N VAL A 107 21.82 2.89 -20.09
CA VAL A 107 20.46 3.30 -20.46
C VAL A 107 20.25 3.15 -21.97
N ALA A 108 21.21 3.56 -22.79
CA ALA A 108 21.14 3.42 -24.24
C ALA A 108 21.13 1.96 -24.69
N GLU A 109 21.91 1.09 -24.04
CA GLU A 109 21.90 -0.35 -24.30
C GLU A 109 20.55 -0.98 -23.90
N TRP A 110 20.05 -0.66 -22.70
CA TRP A 110 18.77 -1.16 -22.21
C TRP A 110 17.61 -0.72 -23.11
N LYS A 111 17.59 0.55 -23.53
CA LYS A 111 16.61 1.07 -24.48
C LYS A 111 16.64 0.28 -25.79
N ARG A 112 17.83 0.07 -26.38
CA ARG A 112 17.98 -0.67 -27.65
C ARG A 112 17.59 -2.14 -27.53
N LYS A 113 18.02 -2.82 -26.46
CA LYS A 113 17.83 -4.27 -26.30
C LYS A 113 16.43 -4.65 -25.82
N VAL A 114 15.84 -3.81 -24.97
CA VAL A 114 14.58 -4.11 -24.27
C VAL A 114 13.46 -3.19 -24.73
N LEU A 115 13.54 -1.88 -24.45
CA LEU A 115 12.39 -0.98 -24.65
C LEU A 115 12.00 -0.77 -26.12
N ASN A 116 12.96 -0.80 -27.03
CA ASN A 116 12.72 -0.62 -28.46
C ASN A 116 12.09 -1.87 -29.09
N LYS A 117 12.11 -3.02 -28.42
CA LYS A 117 11.43 -4.21 -28.89
C LYS A 117 10.01 -4.19 -28.34
N PRO A 118 8.97 -4.25 -29.20
CA PRO A 118 7.61 -4.30 -28.73
C PRO A 118 7.43 -5.54 -27.86
N TRP A 119 6.76 -5.38 -26.72
CA TRP A 119 6.42 -6.52 -25.87
C TRP A 119 5.30 -7.32 -26.54
N THR A 120 5.66 -8.42 -27.17
CA THR A 120 4.72 -9.34 -27.82
C THR A 120 4.69 -10.66 -27.07
N LEU A 121 3.49 -11.21 -26.92
CA LEU A 121 3.28 -12.57 -26.42
C LEU A 121 2.95 -13.44 -27.62
N ASP A 122 3.64 -14.57 -27.72
CA ASP A 122 3.31 -15.56 -28.73
C ASP A 122 1.90 -16.13 -28.50
N THR A 123 1.23 -16.48 -29.60
CA THR A 123 -0.16 -16.93 -29.60
C THR A 123 -0.35 -18.24 -28.83
N GLU A 124 0.62 -19.16 -28.87
CA GLU A 124 0.55 -20.41 -28.12
C GLU A 124 0.72 -20.15 -26.62
N THR A 125 1.67 -19.28 -26.28
CA THR A 125 1.90 -18.85 -24.88
C THR A 125 0.66 -18.17 -24.30
N LYS A 126 0.03 -17.28 -25.07
CA LYS A 126 -1.22 -16.63 -24.68
C LYS A 126 -2.34 -17.66 -24.44
N ARG A 127 -2.54 -18.61 -25.36
CA ARG A 127 -3.54 -19.67 -25.20
C ARG A 127 -3.28 -20.53 -23.97
N ALA A 128 -2.03 -20.86 -23.69
CA ALA A 128 -1.66 -21.63 -22.50
C ALA A 128 -1.96 -20.87 -21.19
N ILE A 129 -1.68 -19.57 -21.14
CA ILE A 129 -2.03 -18.71 -19.99
C ILE A 129 -3.56 -18.62 -19.84
N ASP A 130 -4.29 -18.37 -20.92
CA ASP A 130 -5.75 -18.27 -20.90
C ASP A 130 -6.41 -19.58 -20.43
N MET A 131 -5.88 -20.73 -20.87
CA MET A 131 -6.33 -22.05 -20.42
C MET A 131 -6.07 -22.27 -18.92
N LYS A 132 -4.89 -21.91 -18.42
CA LYS A 132 -4.57 -22.01 -16.98
C LYS A 132 -5.51 -21.14 -16.15
N LEU A 133 -5.75 -19.91 -16.58
CA LEU A 133 -6.64 -18.98 -15.88
C LEU A 133 -8.08 -19.52 -15.81
N LYS A 134 -8.59 -20.08 -16.91
CA LYS A 134 -9.91 -20.72 -16.95
C LYS A 134 -10.02 -21.93 -16.03
N GLU A 135 -8.98 -22.77 -15.97
CA GLU A 135 -8.99 -23.93 -15.08
C GLU A 135 -8.93 -23.50 -13.61
N GLU A 136 -8.10 -22.52 -13.27
CA GLU A 136 -8.05 -21.94 -11.92
C GLU A 136 -9.39 -21.33 -11.51
N GLU A 137 -10.07 -20.64 -12.41
CA GLU A 137 -11.40 -20.09 -12.19
C GLU A 137 -12.43 -21.21 -11.93
N ARG A 138 -12.45 -22.24 -12.77
CA ARG A 138 -13.32 -23.42 -12.57
C ARG A 138 -13.09 -24.12 -11.25
N VAL A 139 -11.83 -24.29 -10.85
CA VAL A 139 -11.48 -24.88 -9.56
C VAL A 139 -11.95 -23.98 -8.42
N ARG A 140 -11.75 -22.66 -8.53
CA ARG A 140 -12.20 -21.67 -7.54
C ARG A 140 -13.72 -21.68 -7.37
N GLU A 141 -14.48 -21.73 -8.47
CA GLU A 141 -15.94 -21.82 -8.44
C GLU A 141 -16.43 -23.14 -7.80
N LYS A 142 -15.83 -24.28 -8.18
CA LYS A 142 -16.15 -25.59 -7.57
C LYS A 142 -15.88 -25.56 -6.07
N ASN A 143 -14.77 -24.99 -5.64
CA ASN A 143 -14.40 -24.87 -4.23
C ASN A 143 -15.35 -23.92 -3.49
N ALA A 144 -15.70 -22.78 -4.08
CA ALA A 144 -16.67 -21.85 -3.51
C ALA A 144 -18.05 -22.52 -3.35
N ARG A 145 -18.52 -23.26 -4.35
CA ARG A 145 -19.78 -24.02 -4.28
C ARG A 145 -19.74 -25.10 -3.21
N ARG A 146 -18.63 -25.85 -3.10
CA ARG A 146 -18.43 -26.85 -2.04
C ARG A 146 -18.43 -26.22 -0.66
N LYS A 147 -17.76 -25.08 -0.48
CA LYS A 147 -17.74 -24.32 0.77
C LYS A 147 -19.14 -23.85 1.16
N LYS A 148 -19.89 -23.26 0.22
CA LYS A 148 -21.28 -22.81 0.44
C LYS A 148 -22.21 -23.96 0.84
N LYS A 149 -22.09 -25.13 0.20
CA LYS A 149 -22.85 -26.32 0.57
C LYS A 149 -22.49 -26.83 1.97
N ARG A 150 -21.19 -26.87 2.30
CA ARG A 150 -20.73 -27.28 3.63
C ARG A 150 -21.21 -26.30 4.71
N SER A 151 -21.11 -25.00 4.49
CA SER A 151 -21.59 -24.00 5.45
C SER A 151 -23.10 -24.10 5.66
N ALA A 152 -23.88 -24.27 4.59
CA ALA A 152 -25.34 -24.46 4.70
C ALA A 152 -25.69 -25.72 5.53
N LYS A 153 -25.00 -26.85 5.31
CA LYS A 153 -25.21 -28.07 6.07
C LYS A 153 -24.83 -27.93 7.54
N VAL A 154 -23.72 -27.24 7.83
CA VAL A 154 -23.29 -26.97 9.22
C VAL A 154 -24.31 -26.07 9.93
N GLU A 155 -24.81 -25.05 9.24
CA GLU A 155 -25.83 -24.15 9.78
C GLU A 155 -27.14 -24.90 10.09
N GLU A 156 -27.58 -25.76 9.18
CA GLU A 156 -28.76 -26.61 9.39
C GLU A 156 -28.59 -27.55 10.59
N MET A 157 -27.43 -28.20 10.72
CA MET A 157 -27.12 -29.06 11.87
C MET A 157 -27.06 -28.27 13.19
N ARG A 158 -26.55 -27.04 13.18
CA ARG A 158 -26.55 -26.15 14.35
C ARG A 158 -27.98 -25.80 14.75
N ARG A 159 -28.82 -25.37 13.80
CA ARG A 159 -30.24 -25.08 14.07
C ARG A 159 -30.96 -26.28 14.69
N LEU A 160 -30.79 -27.47 14.14
CA LEU A 160 -31.39 -28.70 14.70
C LEU A 160 -30.86 -29.04 16.10
N HIS A 161 -29.59 -28.75 16.38
CA HIS A 161 -29.02 -28.95 17.71
C HIS A 161 -29.59 -27.94 18.71
N ASP A 162 -29.63 -26.66 18.34
CA ASP A 162 -30.16 -25.57 19.17
C ASP A 162 -31.64 -25.79 19.49
N GLU A 163 -32.44 -26.25 18.51
CA GLU A 163 -33.85 -26.62 18.71
C GLU A 163 -34.01 -27.76 19.73
N LYS A 164 -33.16 -28.79 19.67
CA LYS A 164 -33.16 -29.90 20.66
C LYS A 164 -32.72 -29.44 22.05
N VAL A 165 -31.74 -28.53 22.12
CA VAL A 165 -31.25 -27.97 23.39
C VAL A 165 -32.35 -27.13 24.02
N GLU A 166 -33.05 -26.28 23.26
CA GLU A 166 -34.19 -25.49 23.76
C GLU A 166 -35.36 -26.37 24.19
N GLN A 167 -35.70 -27.44 23.46
CA GLN A 167 -36.73 -28.39 23.90
C GLN A 167 -36.39 -29.02 25.25
N LYS A 168 -35.16 -29.54 25.41
CA LYS A 168 -34.70 -30.08 26.69
C LYS A 168 -34.65 -29.04 27.80
N ARG A 169 -34.36 -27.78 27.47
CA ARG A 169 -34.39 -26.66 28.43
C ARG A 169 -35.81 -26.44 28.92
N LYS A 170 -36.78 -26.36 28.02
CA LYS A 170 -38.22 -26.20 28.35
C LYS A 170 -38.74 -27.36 29.20
N GLU A 171 -38.51 -28.60 28.79
CA GLU A 171 -38.92 -29.79 29.56
C GLU A 171 -38.32 -29.78 30.98
N ARG A 172 -37.06 -29.36 31.11
CA ARG A 172 -36.38 -29.25 32.40
C ARG A 172 -36.96 -28.12 33.25
N THR A 173 -37.24 -26.96 32.66
CA THR A 173 -37.91 -25.84 33.34
C THR A 173 -39.30 -26.27 33.82
N GLU A 174 -40.11 -26.90 32.95
CA GLU A 174 -41.43 -27.42 33.30
C GLU A 174 -41.38 -28.45 34.43
N TYR A 175 -40.38 -29.35 34.44
CA TYR A 175 -40.17 -30.30 35.53
C TYR A 175 -39.83 -29.61 36.86
N TYR A 176 -38.96 -28.61 36.85
CA TYR A 176 -38.61 -27.85 38.06
C TYR A 176 -39.75 -26.94 38.54
N ASP A 177 -40.59 -26.44 37.63
CA ASP A 177 -41.72 -25.58 37.94
C ASP A 177 -42.93 -26.34 38.53
N GLN A 178 -43.00 -27.67 38.41
CA GLN A 178 -44.09 -28.47 39.00
C GLN A 178 -44.19 -28.38 40.53
N GLY A 179 -43.10 -27.99 41.21
CA GLY A 179 -43.07 -27.75 42.65
C GLY A 179 -43.17 -26.28 43.05
N ALA A 180 -43.34 -25.37 42.10
CA ALA A 180 -43.31 -23.94 42.34
C ALA A 180 -44.67 -23.40 42.83
N LEU A 181 -44.65 -22.55 43.87
CA LEU A 181 -45.83 -21.87 44.39
C LEU A 181 -46.40 -20.92 43.33
N ALA A 182 -47.74 -20.83 43.23
CA ALA A 182 -48.39 -19.92 42.27
C ALA A 182 -47.89 -18.46 42.46
N GLY A 183 -47.16 -17.94 41.46
CA GLY A 183 -46.65 -16.56 41.44
C GLY A 183 -45.12 -16.39 41.38
N THR A 184 -44.32 -17.46 41.42
CA THR A 184 -42.85 -17.38 41.35
C THR A 184 -42.29 -16.89 40.01
N ASN A 185 -43.07 -16.95 38.95
CA ASN A 185 -42.70 -16.54 37.59
C ASN A 185 -42.49 -15.00 37.45
N VAL A 186 -42.80 -14.25 38.52
CA VAL A 186 -42.68 -12.79 38.61
C VAL A 186 -41.30 -12.35 39.16
N LEU A 187 -40.51 -13.27 39.73
CA LEU A 187 -39.19 -12.98 40.26
C LEU A 187 -38.15 -12.92 39.14
N LYS A 188 -37.59 -11.73 38.89
CA LYS A 188 -36.50 -11.50 37.94
C LYS A 188 -35.28 -12.33 38.36
N MET A 189 -34.74 -13.16 37.47
CA MET A 189 -33.53 -13.91 37.78
C MET A 189 -32.31 -12.98 37.71
N PRO A 190 -31.21 -13.24 38.44
CA PRO A 190 -30.04 -12.35 38.50
C PRO A 190 -29.34 -12.08 37.16
N TRP A 191 -29.66 -12.85 36.12
CA TRP A 191 -29.13 -12.73 34.76
C TRP A 191 -30.13 -12.12 33.76
N ASP A 192 -31.35 -11.77 34.18
CA ASP A 192 -32.39 -11.13 33.36
C ASP A 192 -32.22 -9.59 33.29
N ASN A 193 -30.99 -9.12 33.09
CA ASN A 193 -30.72 -7.70 32.84
C ASN A 193 -30.85 -7.33 31.37
#